data_AF-T2JQ90-F1
#
_entry.id   AF-T2JQ90-F1
#
_cell.length_a   1.000
_cell.length_b   1.000
_cell.length_c   1.000
_cell.angle_alpha   90.00
_cell.angle_beta   90.00
_cell.angle_gamma   90.00
#
_symmetry.space_group_name_H-M   'P 1'
#
loop_
_entity.id
_entity.type
_entity.pdbx_description
1 polymer ?
#
loop_
_entity_poly.entity_id
_entity_poly.type
_entity_poly.pdbx_seq_one_letter_code
_entity_poly.pdbx_strand_id
1 'polypeptide(L)'
;MISLTMKHFLQGLLTAINTVNKFTVIITLRADFLGYLLDSVQWGEWGELLQKYSPEYITSMNRQELKSAIIDPAAFNGVKLKDKLVDQLIDDVHKEKGYLPLLQFTLTELWEQQKKGLLTYEDYQEIGGVKTDQNNNNIIDEGEENAIPCETLIQIEKLWRNATDNQCGWYGKDNVWESNCQLLEGNTLTTILMYPSDIPLLENRLDYCKIKLNTKPLL
;
A
#
# COMPACT_ATOMS: atom_id res chain seq x y z
N MET A 1 -6.16 0.66 -19.39
CA MET A 1 -6.66 1.61 -20.41
C MET A 1 -6.26 3.01 -19.96
N ILE A 2 -5.34 3.66 -20.66
CA ILE A 2 -4.87 5.02 -20.28
C ILE A 2 -5.99 6.03 -20.56
N SER A 3 -6.37 6.81 -19.55
CA SER A 3 -7.36 7.88 -19.71
C SER A 3 -6.85 8.95 -20.70
N LEU A 4 -7.72 9.34 -21.64
CA LEU A 4 -7.49 10.44 -22.60
C LEU A 4 -7.03 11.73 -21.90
N THR A 5 -7.45 11.94 -20.64
CA THR A 5 -7.07 13.08 -19.81
C THR A 5 -5.57 13.11 -19.50
N MET A 6 -4.94 11.95 -19.27
CA MET A 6 -3.52 11.89 -18.91
C MET A 6 -2.61 12.28 -20.07
N LYS A 7 -2.97 11.90 -21.30
CA LYS A 7 -2.22 12.28 -22.51
C LYS A 7 -2.23 13.79 -22.74
N HIS A 8 -3.39 14.43 -22.60
CA HIS A 8 -3.51 15.88 -22.73
C HIS A 8 -2.70 16.62 -21.66
N PHE A 9 -2.73 16.14 -20.41
CA PHE A 9 -1.94 16.73 -19.33
C PHE A 9 -0.45 16.70 -19.64
N LEU A 10 0.08 15.53 -20.06
CA LEU A 10 1.50 15.39 -20.40
C LEU A 10 1.91 16.24 -21.60
N GLN A 11 1.07 16.34 -22.64
CA GLN A 11 1.33 17.23 -23.78
C GLN A 11 1.37 18.71 -23.38
N GLY A 12 0.45 19.14 -22.51
CA GLY A 12 0.46 20.49 -21.96
C GLY A 12 1.73 20.79 -21.16
N LEU A 13 2.17 19.84 -20.35
CA LEU A 13 3.41 19.99 -19.58
C LEU A 13 4.65 20.07 -20.48
N LEU A 14 4.71 19.26 -21.54
CA LEU A 14 5.78 19.28 -22.52
C LEU A 14 5.84 20.61 -23.29
N THR A 15 4.66 21.14 -23.66
CA THR A 15 4.53 22.48 -24.25
C THR A 15 5.06 23.55 -23.29
N ALA A 16 4.70 23.48 -22.01
CA ALA A 16 5.14 24.45 -21.01
C ALA A 16 6.67 24.41 -20.79
N ILE A 17 7.26 23.20 -20.71
CA ILE A 17 8.72 23.01 -20.60
C ILE A 17 9.46 23.69 -21.76
N ASN A 18 8.91 23.63 -22.97
CA ASN A 18 9.56 24.15 -24.18
C ASN A 18 9.31 25.64 -24.44
N THR A 19 8.25 26.23 -23.88
CA THR A 19 7.79 27.58 -24.25
C THR A 19 7.81 28.60 -23.11
N VAL A 20 7.72 28.16 -21.86
CA VAL A 20 7.65 29.05 -20.70
C VAL A 20 9.05 29.35 -20.19
N ASN A 21 9.43 30.62 -20.16
CA ASN A 21 10.71 31.04 -19.61
C ASN A 21 10.70 30.91 -18.07
N LYS A 22 11.83 30.47 -17.49
CA LYS A 22 12.01 30.24 -16.04
C LYS A 22 11.00 29.26 -15.43
N PHE A 23 10.68 28.19 -16.15
CA PHE A 23 9.84 27.11 -15.67
C PHE A 23 10.69 25.85 -15.43
N THR A 24 10.59 25.27 -14.25
CA THR A 24 11.28 24.02 -13.88
C THR A 24 10.25 23.03 -13.38
N VAL A 25 10.30 21.81 -13.92
CA VAL A 25 9.44 20.71 -13.49
C VAL A 25 10.31 19.64 -12.85
N ILE A 26 9.90 19.18 -11.67
CA ILE A 26 10.43 17.97 -11.04
C ILE A 26 9.33 16.91 -11.16
N ILE A 27 9.68 15.75 -11.72
CA ILE A 27 8.75 14.63 -11.91
C ILE A 27 9.26 13.46 -11.09
N THR A 28 8.38 12.87 -10.30
CA THR A 28 8.64 11.62 -9.59
C THR A 28 7.88 10.51 -10.28
N LEU A 29 8.56 9.42 -10.60
CA LEU A 29 7.98 8.25 -11.25
C LEU A 29 8.46 7.00 -10.53
N ARG A 30 7.55 6.06 -10.26
CA ARG A 30 7.97 4.74 -9.78
C ARG A 30 8.72 4.01 -10.90
N ALA A 31 9.77 3.27 -10.53
CA ALA A 31 10.66 2.63 -11.49
C ALA A 31 9.97 1.63 -12.43
N ASP A 32 8.92 0.96 -11.95
CA ASP A 32 8.08 0.04 -12.75
C ASP A 32 7.29 0.76 -13.86
N PHE A 33 7.11 2.08 -13.76
CA PHE A 33 6.48 2.89 -14.81
C PHE A 33 7.45 3.50 -15.82
N LEU A 34 8.77 3.41 -15.57
CA LEU A 34 9.78 4.03 -16.44
C LEU A 34 9.74 3.46 -17.86
N GLY A 35 9.53 2.16 -18.00
CA GLY A 35 9.42 1.49 -19.30
C GLY A 35 8.30 2.05 -20.17
N TYR A 36 7.18 2.47 -19.57
CA TYR A 36 6.09 3.10 -20.31
C TYR A 36 6.54 4.45 -20.89
N LEU A 37 7.19 5.32 -20.11
CA LEU A 37 7.64 6.63 -20.63
C LEU A 37 8.72 6.53 -21.72
N LEU A 38 9.50 5.44 -21.72
CA LEU A 38 10.50 5.19 -22.75
C LEU A 38 9.91 4.65 -24.06
N ASP A 39 8.64 4.22 -24.07
CA ASP A 39 7.93 3.84 -25.30
C ASP A 39 7.59 5.09 -26.12
N SER A 40 8.51 5.45 -27.02
CA SER A 40 8.38 6.61 -27.91
C SER A 40 7.20 6.51 -28.87
N VAL A 41 6.69 5.31 -29.16
CA VAL A 41 5.51 5.12 -30.01
C VAL A 41 4.25 5.55 -29.27
N GLN A 42 4.18 5.30 -27.97
CA GLN A 42 3.03 5.64 -27.14
C GLN A 42 3.12 7.04 -26.49
N TRP A 43 4.33 7.51 -26.18
CA TRP A 43 4.56 8.72 -25.38
C TRP A 43 5.46 9.76 -26.04
N GLY A 44 5.85 9.60 -27.31
CA GLY A 44 6.51 10.66 -28.09
C GLY A 44 7.79 11.19 -27.46
N GLU A 45 7.89 12.52 -27.34
CA GLU A 45 9.08 13.26 -26.89
C GLU A 45 9.49 13.02 -25.42
N TRP A 46 8.69 12.33 -24.63
CA TRP A 46 9.00 12.03 -23.23
C TRP A 46 10.26 11.18 -23.08
N GLY A 47 10.48 10.20 -23.96
CA GLY A 47 11.70 9.39 -23.96
C GLY A 47 12.95 10.22 -24.29
N GLU A 48 12.83 11.23 -25.15
CA GLU A 48 13.93 12.15 -25.47
C GLU A 48 14.23 13.11 -24.31
N LEU A 49 13.19 13.59 -23.63
CA LEU A 49 13.34 14.42 -22.43
C LEU A 49 14.08 13.68 -21.31
N LEU A 50 13.79 12.40 -21.09
CA LEU A 50 14.50 11.58 -20.09
C LEU A 50 15.96 11.32 -20.47
N GLN A 51 16.29 11.30 -21.76
CA GLN A 51 17.69 11.22 -22.21
C GLN A 51 18.41 12.54 -22.01
N LYS A 52 17.75 13.67 -22.34
CA LYS A 52 18.30 15.01 -22.18
C LYS A 52 18.46 15.41 -20.71
N TYR A 53 17.50 15.01 -19.87
CA TYR A 53 17.47 15.24 -18.43
C TYR A 53 17.46 13.89 -17.73
N SER A 54 18.67 13.35 -17.53
CA SER A 54 18.86 12.03 -16.95
C SER A 54 18.15 11.92 -15.59
N PRO A 55 17.36 10.85 -15.35
CA PRO A 55 16.70 10.64 -14.07
C PRO A 55 17.71 10.40 -12.96
N GLU A 56 17.41 10.95 -11.79
CA GLU A 56 18.06 10.54 -10.54
C GLU A 56 17.32 9.33 -9.97
N TYR A 57 18.05 8.23 -9.77
CA TYR A 57 17.47 7.00 -9.23
C TYR A 57 17.51 7.02 -7.71
N ILE A 58 16.33 6.99 -7.10
CA ILE A 58 16.19 6.88 -5.64
C ILE A 58 16.19 5.38 -5.29
N THR A 59 17.21 4.93 -4.58
CA THR A 59 17.31 3.55 -4.08
C THR A 59 16.52 3.38 -2.79
N SER A 60 16.25 2.12 -2.41
CA SER A 60 15.68 1.81 -1.11
C SER A 60 16.52 2.39 0.02
N MET A 61 15.85 2.91 1.05
CA MET A 61 16.53 3.41 2.25
C MET A 61 17.26 2.28 2.97
N ASN A 62 18.48 2.56 3.42
CA ASN A 62 19.16 1.73 4.39
C ASN A 62 18.55 1.93 5.80
N ARG A 63 18.98 1.12 6.77
CA ARG A 63 18.44 1.16 8.15
C ARG A 63 18.55 2.56 8.80
N GLN A 64 19.66 3.27 8.58
CA GLN A 64 19.89 4.59 9.17
C GLN A 64 19.02 5.67 8.51
N GLU A 65 18.92 5.64 7.18
CA GLU A 65 18.02 6.55 6.44
C GLU A 65 16.56 6.35 6.85
N LEU A 66 16.14 5.09 7.02
CA LEU A 66 14.80 4.76 7.51
C LEU A 66 14.58 5.26 8.94
N LYS A 67 15.60 5.14 9.80
CA LYS A 67 15.56 5.69 11.17
C LYS A 67 15.36 7.20 11.16
N SER A 68 16.11 7.93 10.33
CA SER A 68 15.93 9.38 10.14
C SER A 68 14.54 9.71 9.58
N ALA A 69 14.05 8.97 8.59
CA ALA A 69 12.72 9.17 8.02
C ALA A 69 11.57 8.98 9.04
N ILE A 70 11.80 8.21 10.11
CA ILE A 70 10.84 8.04 11.22
C ILE A 70 11.01 9.16 12.25
N ILE A 71 12.25 9.44 12.68
CA ILE A 71 12.52 10.33 13.82
C ILE A 71 12.38 11.81 13.44
N ASP A 72 12.94 12.22 12.31
CA ASP A 72 13.09 13.64 11.97
C ASP A 72 11.73 14.34 11.78
N PRO A 73 10.73 13.76 11.08
CA PRO A 73 9.41 14.37 10.97
C PRO A 73 8.69 14.47 12.32
N ALA A 74 8.83 13.46 13.19
CA ALA A 74 8.25 13.49 14.53
C ALA A 74 8.88 14.60 15.36
N ALA A 75 10.21 14.68 15.37
CA ALA A 75 10.97 15.70 16.10
C ALA A 75 10.63 17.13 15.62
N PHE A 76 10.48 17.33 14.31
CA PHE A 76 10.06 18.61 13.72
C PHE A 76 8.69 19.07 14.26
N ASN A 77 7.80 18.13 14.55
CA ASN A 77 6.47 18.41 15.11
C ASN A 77 6.42 18.34 16.64
N GLY A 78 7.56 18.26 17.33
CA GLY A 78 7.63 18.19 18.79
C GLY A 78 7.23 16.83 19.38
N VAL A 79 7.16 15.79 18.55
CA VAL A 79 6.82 14.42 18.93
C VAL A 79 8.10 13.60 19.10
N LYS A 80 8.14 12.77 20.13
CA LYS A 80 9.27 11.88 20.42
C LYS A 80 8.81 10.43 20.39
N LEU A 81 9.65 9.58 19.81
CA LEU A 81 9.52 8.13 19.89
C LEU A 81 10.51 7.63 20.96
N LYS A 82 10.10 6.71 21.83
CA LYS A 82 11.06 6.01 22.70
C LYS A 82 12.01 5.16 21.84
N ASP A 83 13.30 5.15 22.16
CA ASP A 83 14.33 4.50 21.32
C ASP A 83 14.01 3.05 20.91
N LYS A 84 13.48 2.24 21.85
CA LYS A 84 13.09 0.85 21.56
C LYS A 84 11.99 0.71 20.50
N LEU A 85 11.09 1.69 20.39
CA LEU A 85 10.02 1.68 19.40
C LEU A 85 10.60 1.85 17.99
N VAL A 86 11.56 2.75 17.81
CA VAL A 86 12.12 3.03 16.48
C VAL A 86 12.84 1.81 15.92
N ASP A 87 13.68 1.17 16.74
CA ASP A 87 14.41 -0.01 16.29
C ASP A 87 13.46 -1.18 15.98
N GLN A 88 12.40 -1.35 16.80
CA GLN A 88 11.36 -2.35 16.54
C GLN A 88 10.61 -2.10 15.22
N LEU A 89 10.13 -0.86 15.00
CA LEU A 89 9.43 -0.50 13.76
C LEU A 89 10.27 -0.84 12.53
N ILE A 90 11.56 -0.53 12.58
CA ILE A 90 12.50 -0.84 11.51
C ILE A 90 12.68 -2.35 11.36
N ASP A 91 12.89 -3.10 12.44
CA ASP A 91 13.05 -4.56 12.40
C ASP A 91 11.82 -5.25 11.80
N ASP A 92 10.64 -4.69 12.06
CA ASP A 92 9.40 -5.22 11.53
C ASP A 92 9.27 -5.00 10.02
N VAL A 93 9.79 -3.89 9.48
CA VAL A 93 9.57 -3.57 8.06
C VAL A 93 10.75 -3.88 7.14
N HIS A 94 11.99 -3.86 7.64
CA HIS A 94 13.19 -3.70 6.82
C HIS A 94 13.48 -4.88 5.86
N LYS A 95 12.89 -6.06 6.10
CA LYS A 95 13.15 -7.27 5.31
C LYS A 95 12.16 -7.50 4.17
N GLU A 96 11.05 -6.76 4.12
CA GLU A 96 10.00 -6.98 3.14
C GLU A 96 10.14 -6.06 1.92
N LYS A 97 9.48 -6.36 0.81
CA LYS A 97 9.38 -5.42 -0.31
C LYS A 97 8.10 -4.62 -0.16
N GLY A 98 8.18 -3.30 -0.37
CA GLY A 98 6.98 -2.45 -0.33
C GLY A 98 6.41 -2.23 1.08
N TYR A 99 7.26 -2.27 2.11
CA TYR A 99 6.86 -2.10 3.50
C TYR A 99 6.55 -0.65 3.91
N LEU A 100 7.02 0.34 3.15
CA LEU A 100 6.88 1.76 3.52
C LEU A 100 5.43 2.23 3.70
N PRO A 101 4.46 1.82 2.86
CA PRO A 101 3.04 2.13 3.09
C PRO A 101 2.51 1.55 4.41
N LEU A 102 2.95 0.35 4.80
CA LEU A 102 2.55 -0.26 6.06
C LEU A 102 3.17 0.49 7.25
N LEU A 103 4.46 0.83 7.16
CA LEU A 103 5.13 1.68 8.14
C LEU A 103 4.41 3.03 8.30
N GLN A 104 4.05 3.67 7.18
CA GLN A 104 3.31 4.93 7.17
C GLN A 104 1.96 4.77 7.89
N PHE A 105 1.22 3.71 7.60
CA PHE A 105 -0.06 3.43 8.24
C PHE A 105 0.12 3.25 9.75
N THR A 106 1.03 2.38 10.19
CA THR A 106 1.34 2.16 11.60
C THR A 106 1.75 3.45 12.33
N LEU A 107 2.61 4.27 11.71
CA LEU A 107 3.01 5.55 12.29
C LEU A 107 1.84 6.54 12.39
N THR A 108 0.90 6.50 11.44
CA THR A 108 -0.33 7.30 11.48
C THR A 108 -1.24 6.86 12.62
N GLU A 109 -1.45 5.55 12.80
CA GLU A 109 -2.24 5.03 13.92
C GLU A 109 -1.61 5.37 15.29
N LEU A 110 -0.28 5.20 15.39
CA LEU A 110 0.48 5.62 16.58
C LEU A 110 0.32 7.10 16.88
N TRP A 111 0.36 7.93 15.84
CA TRP A 111 0.19 9.38 15.95
C TRP A 111 -1.14 9.74 16.60
N GLU A 112 -2.24 9.09 16.20
CA GLU A 112 -3.56 9.31 16.78
C GLU A 112 -3.65 8.90 18.26
N GLN A 113 -2.85 7.93 18.70
CA GLN A 113 -2.80 7.48 20.11
C GLN A 113 -1.81 8.25 20.98
N GLN A 114 -1.05 9.17 20.40
CA GLN A 114 0.04 9.87 21.05
C GLN A 114 -0.41 10.70 22.27
N LYS A 115 0.14 10.39 23.44
CA LYS A 115 -0.12 11.13 24.68
C LYS A 115 1.00 12.14 24.94
N LYS A 116 0.68 13.44 24.86
CA LYS A 116 1.60 14.56 25.16
C LYS A 116 2.90 14.55 24.36
N GLY A 117 2.83 14.29 23.06
CA GLY A 117 4.02 14.32 22.19
C GLY A 117 4.91 13.08 22.33
N LEU A 118 4.39 11.96 22.85
CA LEU A 118 5.17 10.75 23.06
C LEU A 118 4.51 9.52 22.41
N LEU A 119 5.28 8.83 21.57
CA LEU A 119 4.96 7.52 21.01
C LEU A 119 5.75 6.45 21.74
N THR A 120 5.07 5.38 22.16
CA THR A 120 5.67 4.33 22.98
C THR A 120 5.54 2.95 22.37
N TYR A 121 6.40 2.03 22.80
CA TYR A 121 6.30 0.63 22.43
C TYR A 121 4.99 0.01 22.92
N GLU A 122 4.48 0.48 24.05
CA GLU A 122 3.23 0.00 24.62
C GLU A 122 2.04 0.34 23.70
N ASP A 123 1.91 1.59 23.26
CA ASP A 123 0.85 2.00 22.32
C ASP A 123 1.02 1.28 20.95
N TYR A 124 2.27 0.98 20.54
CA TYR A 124 2.57 0.19 19.33
C TYR A 124 2.05 -1.25 19.41
N GLN A 125 2.16 -1.89 20.57
CA GLN A 125 1.61 -3.23 20.77
C GLN A 125 0.09 -3.21 20.86
N GLU A 126 -0.50 -2.15 21.42
CA GLU A 126 -1.97 -1.99 21.49
C GLU A 126 -2.61 -1.89 20.09
N ILE A 127 -1.93 -1.29 19.11
CA ILE A 127 -2.39 -1.27 17.70
C ILE A 127 -2.07 -2.56 16.93
N GLY A 128 -1.49 -3.57 17.57
CA GLY A 128 -1.14 -4.85 16.95
C GLY A 128 0.18 -4.84 16.17
N GLY A 129 0.95 -3.75 16.25
CA GLY A 129 2.23 -3.62 15.56
C GLY A 129 2.10 -3.35 14.05
N VAL A 130 3.21 -3.53 13.33
CA VAL A 130 3.26 -3.51 11.86
C VAL A 130 2.69 -4.81 11.28
N LYS A 131 2.82 -5.94 11.99
CA LYS A 131 2.58 -7.27 11.45
C LYS A 131 1.38 -7.97 12.06
N THR A 132 0.52 -8.48 11.19
CA THR A 132 -0.39 -9.58 11.54
C THR A 132 0.37 -10.90 11.72
N ASP A 133 1.41 -11.13 10.91
CA ASP A 133 2.34 -12.27 11.02
C ASP A 133 3.34 -12.03 12.17
N GLN A 134 3.07 -12.63 13.32
CA GLN A 134 3.81 -12.41 14.56
C GLN A 134 5.16 -13.12 14.56
N ASN A 135 5.34 -14.14 13.72
CA ASN A 135 6.53 -14.96 13.69
C ASN A 135 7.43 -14.72 12.44
N ASN A 136 7.00 -13.83 11.55
CA ASN A 136 7.72 -13.36 10.37
C ASN A 136 8.10 -14.50 9.40
N ASN A 137 7.18 -15.44 9.18
CA ASN A 137 7.32 -16.51 8.20
C ASN A 137 6.60 -16.20 6.88
N ASN A 138 6.02 -15.01 6.75
CA ASN A 138 5.27 -14.51 5.61
C ASN A 138 3.98 -15.31 5.31
N ILE A 139 3.42 -15.98 6.32
CA ILE A 139 2.07 -16.56 6.32
C ILE A 139 1.33 -16.12 7.58
N ILE A 140 -0.01 -16.19 7.53
CA ILE A 140 -0.85 -16.03 8.70
C ILE A 140 -1.11 -17.42 9.28
N ASP A 141 -0.56 -17.68 10.47
CA ASP A 141 -0.75 -18.92 11.21
C ASP A 141 -1.99 -18.87 12.12
N GLU A 142 -2.38 -20.04 12.66
CA GLU A 142 -3.50 -20.15 13.58
C GLU A 142 -3.29 -19.25 14.82
N GLY A 143 -4.25 -18.36 15.05
CA GLY A 143 -4.23 -17.36 16.10
C GLY A 143 -3.81 -15.97 15.61
N GLU A 144 -2.99 -15.87 14.57
CA GLU A 144 -2.52 -14.61 14.01
C GLU A 144 -3.62 -13.87 13.24
N GLU A 145 -4.58 -14.59 12.65
CA GLU A 145 -5.74 -14.00 11.99
C GLU A 145 -6.56 -13.08 12.91
N ASN A 146 -6.46 -13.29 14.24
CA ASN A 146 -7.14 -12.46 15.23
C ASN A 146 -6.57 -11.05 15.32
N ALA A 147 -5.31 -10.85 14.90
CA ALA A 147 -4.69 -9.55 14.80
C ALA A 147 -5.22 -8.74 13.60
N ILE A 148 -5.85 -9.38 12.60
CA ILE A 148 -6.42 -8.68 11.44
C ILE A 148 -7.64 -7.85 11.90
N PRO A 149 -7.61 -6.51 11.87
CA PRO A 149 -8.73 -5.71 12.34
C PRO A 149 -9.95 -5.87 11.43
N CYS A 150 -11.14 -6.04 12.03
CA CYS A 150 -12.38 -6.15 11.24
C CYS A 150 -12.64 -4.92 10.37
N GLU A 151 -12.26 -3.72 10.84
CA GLU A 151 -12.41 -2.50 10.07
C GLU A 151 -11.57 -2.54 8.77
N THR A 152 -10.36 -3.09 8.83
CA THR A 152 -9.51 -3.29 7.64
C THR A 152 -10.20 -4.20 6.63
N LEU A 153 -10.74 -5.34 7.07
CA LEU A 153 -11.46 -6.27 6.19
C LEU A 153 -12.72 -5.64 5.58
N ILE A 154 -13.45 -4.82 6.35
CA ILE A 154 -14.61 -4.07 5.87
C ILE A 154 -14.21 -3.03 4.82
N GLN A 155 -13.08 -2.33 5.02
CA GLN A 155 -12.58 -1.35 4.06
C GLN A 155 -12.11 -2.02 2.76
N ILE A 156 -11.40 -3.14 2.85
CA ILE A 156 -11.00 -3.93 1.67
C ILE A 156 -12.24 -4.35 0.87
N GLU A 157 -13.28 -4.86 1.55
CA GLU A 157 -14.56 -5.22 0.90
C GLU A 157 -15.17 -4.02 0.15
N LYS A 158 -15.28 -2.86 0.81
CA LYS A 158 -15.86 -1.64 0.21
C LYS A 158 -15.06 -1.16 -1.01
N LEU A 159 -13.74 -1.10 -0.87
CA LEU A 159 -12.85 -0.62 -1.93
C LEU A 159 -12.92 -1.52 -3.16
N TRP A 160 -12.86 -2.85 -2.97
CA TRP A 160 -12.93 -3.79 -4.08
C TRP A 160 -14.30 -3.83 -4.74
N ARG A 161 -15.39 -3.79 -3.96
CA ARG A 161 -16.74 -3.68 -4.54
C ARG A 161 -16.90 -2.43 -5.39
N ASN A 162 -16.41 -1.29 -4.91
CA ASN A 162 -16.48 -0.04 -5.66
C ASN A 162 -15.63 -0.09 -6.94
N ALA A 163 -14.39 -0.59 -6.85
CA ALA A 163 -13.46 -0.66 -7.98
C ALA A 163 -13.90 -1.65 -9.07
N THR A 164 -14.72 -2.64 -8.72
CA THR A 164 -15.12 -3.74 -9.61
C THR A 164 -16.60 -3.73 -9.96
N ASP A 165 -17.33 -2.67 -9.61
CA ASP A 165 -18.79 -2.59 -9.78
C ASP A 165 -19.52 -3.82 -9.19
N ASN A 166 -19.13 -4.19 -7.97
CA ASN A 166 -19.61 -5.35 -7.20
C ASN A 166 -19.36 -6.72 -7.85
N GLN A 167 -18.52 -6.83 -8.89
CA GLN A 167 -18.26 -8.09 -9.59
C GLN A 167 -17.28 -9.00 -8.84
N CYS A 168 -16.48 -8.46 -7.92
CA CYS A 168 -15.41 -9.16 -7.24
C CYS A 168 -15.49 -8.96 -5.72
N GLY A 169 -15.02 -9.96 -4.97
CA GLY A 169 -15.05 -9.94 -3.52
C GLY A 169 -14.34 -11.14 -2.90
N TRP A 170 -14.59 -11.37 -1.62
CA TRP A 170 -13.95 -12.44 -0.83
C TRP A 170 -14.30 -13.86 -1.30
N TYR A 171 -15.40 -14.06 -2.01
CA TYR A 171 -15.90 -15.40 -2.37
C TYR A 171 -16.33 -15.43 -3.83
N GLY A 172 -16.23 -16.61 -4.43
CA GLY A 172 -16.93 -16.92 -5.65
C GLY A 172 -18.38 -17.30 -5.38
N LYS A 173 -19.06 -17.69 -6.47
CA LYS A 173 -20.45 -18.11 -6.39
C LYS A 173 -20.66 -19.34 -5.50
N ASP A 174 -19.72 -20.29 -5.57
CA ASP A 174 -19.90 -21.62 -4.99
C ASP A 174 -18.83 -21.98 -3.93
N ASN A 175 -17.66 -21.31 -3.93
CA ASN A 175 -16.58 -21.55 -2.97
C ASN A 175 -15.61 -20.35 -2.86
N VAL A 176 -14.60 -20.46 -1.99
CA VAL A 176 -13.52 -19.47 -1.78
C VAL A 176 -12.40 -19.50 -2.79
N TRP A 177 -12.22 -20.59 -3.54
CA TRP A 177 -11.04 -20.79 -4.36
C TRP A 177 -11.18 -20.13 -5.73
N GLU A 178 -12.36 -20.24 -6.32
CA GLU A 178 -12.64 -19.82 -7.69
C GLU A 178 -13.78 -18.81 -7.74
N SER A 179 -13.65 -17.81 -8.60
CA SER A 179 -14.69 -16.82 -8.88
C SER A 179 -14.85 -16.58 -10.37
N ASN A 180 -15.97 -16.01 -10.77
CA ASN A 180 -16.17 -15.51 -12.13
C ASN A 180 -15.64 -14.08 -12.32
N CYS A 181 -14.91 -13.53 -11.34
CA CYS A 181 -14.34 -12.19 -11.45
C CYS A 181 -13.14 -12.22 -12.40
N GLN A 182 -13.34 -11.65 -13.60
CA GLN A 182 -12.28 -11.52 -14.59
C GLN A 182 -11.16 -10.56 -14.15
N LEU A 183 -11.47 -9.55 -13.31
CA LEU A 183 -10.49 -8.59 -12.80
C LEU A 183 -9.52 -9.20 -11.78
N LEU A 184 -9.86 -10.34 -11.20
CA LEU A 184 -9.02 -11.14 -10.30
C LEU A 184 -8.53 -12.41 -10.99
N GLU A 185 -8.58 -12.46 -12.34
CA GLU A 185 -8.14 -13.61 -13.14
C GLU A 185 -8.83 -14.93 -12.74
N GLY A 186 -10.09 -14.87 -12.30
CA GLY A 186 -10.85 -16.02 -11.85
C GLY A 186 -10.61 -16.43 -10.39
N ASN A 187 -9.82 -15.66 -9.63
CA ASN A 187 -9.62 -15.89 -8.20
C ASN A 187 -10.59 -15.07 -7.34
N THR A 188 -10.66 -15.39 -6.05
CA THR A 188 -11.30 -14.54 -5.04
C THR A 188 -10.28 -13.63 -4.35
N LEU A 189 -10.74 -12.60 -3.63
CA LEU A 189 -9.86 -11.84 -2.74
C LEU A 189 -9.25 -12.70 -1.65
N THR A 190 -9.98 -13.71 -1.17
CA THR A 190 -9.49 -14.63 -0.14
C THR A 190 -8.27 -15.40 -0.66
N THR A 191 -8.34 -15.98 -1.85
CA THR A 191 -7.20 -16.67 -2.46
C THR A 191 -6.03 -15.74 -2.71
N ILE A 192 -6.27 -14.53 -3.22
CA ILE A 192 -5.23 -13.56 -3.55
C ILE A 192 -4.52 -13.02 -2.29
N LEU A 193 -5.28 -12.74 -1.24
CA LEU A 193 -4.75 -12.13 -0.01
C LEU A 193 -4.19 -13.15 0.96
N MET A 194 -4.69 -14.39 0.96
CA MET A 194 -4.23 -15.41 1.90
C MET A 194 -3.03 -16.19 1.42
N TYR A 195 -2.86 -16.41 0.12
CA TYR A 195 -1.79 -17.30 -0.34
C TYR A 195 -0.39 -16.82 0.14
N PRO A 196 0.43 -17.69 0.80
CA PRO A 196 0.27 -19.13 0.97
C PRO A 196 -0.32 -19.60 2.33
N SER A 197 -0.89 -18.70 3.13
CA SER A 197 -1.60 -18.97 4.39
C SER A 197 -2.86 -19.83 4.22
N ASP A 198 -3.33 -20.42 5.33
CA ASP A 198 -4.51 -21.29 5.34
C ASP A 198 -5.82 -20.50 5.21
N ILE A 199 -6.55 -20.72 4.11
CA ILE A 199 -7.78 -19.98 3.76
C ILE A 199 -8.85 -20.03 4.87
N PRO A 200 -9.17 -21.20 5.47
CA PRO A 200 -10.06 -21.32 6.62
C PRO A 200 -9.84 -20.31 7.75
N LEU A 201 -8.60 -19.87 8.01
CA LEU A 201 -8.32 -18.89 9.07
C LEU A 201 -8.96 -17.54 8.75
N LEU A 202 -8.80 -17.05 7.52
CA LEU A 202 -9.45 -15.81 7.10
C LEU A 202 -10.95 -15.97 6.93
N GLU A 203 -11.45 -17.13 6.49
CA GLU A 203 -12.91 -17.38 6.46
C GLU A 203 -13.52 -17.22 7.86
N ASN A 204 -12.94 -17.89 8.86
CA ASN A 204 -13.37 -17.76 10.26
C ASN A 204 -13.30 -16.31 10.75
N ARG A 205 -12.25 -15.58 10.34
CA ARG A 205 -12.09 -14.17 10.70
C ARG A 205 -13.14 -13.26 10.03
N LEU A 206 -13.43 -13.47 8.75
CA LEU A 206 -14.47 -12.74 8.00
C LEU A 206 -15.85 -12.97 8.61
N ASP A 207 -16.16 -14.21 8.98
CA ASP A 207 -17.39 -14.60 9.67
C ASP A 207 -17.49 -13.94 11.05
N TYR A 208 -16.40 -13.96 11.83
CA TYR A 208 -16.32 -13.27 13.11
C TYR A 208 -16.59 -11.76 12.96
N CYS A 209 -16.01 -11.14 11.92
CA CYS A 209 -16.23 -9.74 11.57
C CYS A 209 -17.61 -9.45 10.96
N LYS A 210 -18.45 -10.47 10.77
CA LYS A 210 -19.80 -10.39 10.17
C LYS A 210 -19.79 -9.78 8.77
N ILE A 211 -18.69 -9.95 8.04
CA ILE A 211 -18.61 -9.55 6.63
C ILE A 211 -19.35 -10.62 5.85
N LYS A 212 -20.59 -10.31 5.49
CA LYS A 212 -21.50 -11.31 4.94
C LYS A 212 -21.00 -11.82 3.59
N LEU A 213 -20.73 -13.12 3.60
CA LEU A 213 -20.56 -13.99 2.44
C LEU A 213 -21.74 -13.82 1.49
N ASN A 214 -21.48 -13.41 0.24
CA ASN A 214 -22.48 -13.39 -0.83
C ASN A 214 -23.75 -12.55 -0.58
N THR A 215 -23.64 -11.33 -0.09
CA THR A 215 -24.68 -10.35 -0.45
C THR A 215 -24.49 -9.99 -1.92
N LYS A 216 -25.36 -10.53 -2.79
CA LYS A 216 -25.73 -9.88 -4.06
C LYS A 216 -25.84 -8.37 -3.82
N PRO A 217 -25.49 -7.52 -4.81
CA PRO A 217 -25.39 -6.08 -4.62
C PRO A 217 -26.60 -5.55 -3.86
N LEU A 218 -26.35 -4.74 -2.83
CA LEU A 218 -27.38 -3.85 -2.31
C LEU A 218 -27.78 -2.95 -3.49
N LEU A 219 -28.92 -3.28 -4.10
CA LEU A 219 -29.66 -2.35 -4.94
C LEU A 219 -30.03 -1.11 -4.11
#